data_AF-A0A6L8N7E5-F1
#
_entry.id   AF-A0A6L8N7E5-F1
#
_cell.length_a   1.000
_cell.length_b   1.000
_cell.length_c   1.000
_cell.angle_alpha   90.00
_cell.angle_beta   90.00
_cell.angle_gamma   90.00
#
_symmetry.space_group_name_H-M   'P 1'
#
loop_
_entity.id
_entity.type
_entity.pdbx_description
1 polymer ?
#
loop_
_entity_poly.entity_id
_entity_poly.type
_entity_poly.pdbx_seq_one_letter_code
_entity_poly.pdbx_strand_id
1 'polypeptide(L)'
;MVVLLELLTSDFDTAPRPGTVRGALSFPDPFRPGAPTLRGAPVSTSTTLPQAAQTPQTPAEITGARTPEAAELISGARERIDALDDRIIGLVQERMAISAVIQDARVASGGRRVNLSREMDVLTHFRDALGKPGTTLALTILELCRGRV
;
A
#
# COMPACT_ATOMS: atom_id res chain seq x y z
N MET A 1 36.03 -7.80 1.10
CA MET A 1 34.55 -7.92 1.18
C MET A 1 34.10 -7.89 2.65
N VAL A 2 34.30 -6.78 3.35
CA VAL A 2 33.77 -6.60 4.72
C VAL A 2 33.54 -5.10 4.93
N VAL A 3 32.44 -4.56 4.39
CA VAL A 3 31.88 -3.28 4.82
C VAL A 3 30.38 -3.35 4.55
N LEU A 4 29.59 -2.78 5.47
CA LEU A 4 28.14 -2.59 5.43
C LEU A 4 27.28 -3.62 6.19
N LEU A 5 27.43 -3.66 7.51
CA LEU A 5 26.28 -3.94 8.39
C LEU A 5 26.44 -3.33 9.80
N GLU A 6 26.81 -2.05 9.87
CA GLU A 6 26.65 -1.27 11.10
C GLU A 6 26.04 0.07 10.74
N LEU A 7 25.01 0.48 11.50
CA LEU A 7 24.17 1.68 11.43
C LEU A 7 22.72 1.36 11.02
N LEU A 8 21.88 1.07 12.03
CA LEU A 8 20.45 1.49 12.14
C LEU A 8 19.74 0.77 13.30
N THR A 9 20.35 0.76 14.49
CA THR A 9 19.65 0.40 15.74
C THR A 9 19.83 1.55 16.73
N SER A 10 18.87 2.47 16.72
CA SER A 10 18.68 3.44 17.80
C SER A 10 17.18 3.64 17.97
N ASP A 11 16.72 3.24 19.16
CA ASP A 11 15.61 3.83 19.90
C ASP A 11 14.19 3.67 19.35
N PHE A 12 13.52 2.59 19.75
CA PHE A 12 12.08 2.63 20.06
C PHE A 12 11.78 1.58 21.12
N ASP A 13 12.09 1.94 22.37
CA ASP A 13 11.67 1.22 23.57
C ASP A 13 10.23 1.65 23.95
N THR A 14 9.56 0.70 24.61
CA THR A 14 8.46 0.80 25.58
C THR A 14 6.97 0.79 25.15
N ALA A 15 6.29 -0.26 25.65
CA ALA A 15 4.92 -0.31 26.22
C ALA A 15 3.79 -1.02 25.40
N PRO A 16 2.63 -1.40 26.00
CA PRO A 16 2.23 -2.81 26.24
C PRO A 16 1.01 -3.31 25.42
N ARG A 17 0.79 -4.63 25.42
CA ARG A 17 -0.41 -5.37 24.90
C ARG A 17 -1.66 -5.12 25.79
N PRO A 18 -2.95 -5.42 25.43
CA PRO A 18 -3.46 -6.51 24.56
C PRO A 18 -4.77 -6.21 23.76
N GLY A 19 -5.38 -7.23 23.13
CA GLY A 19 -6.83 -7.22 22.81
C GLY A 19 -7.26 -7.96 21.54
N THR A 20 -7.57 -9.24 21.69
CA THR A 20 -8.22 -10.18 20.76
C THR A 20 -9.59 -9.71 20.26
N VAL A 21 -9.89 -9.83 18.95
CA VAL A 21 -11.25 -10.16 18.48
C VAL A 21 -11.20 -11.04 17.22
N ARG A 22 -12.10 -12.03 17.22
CA ARG A 22 -12.30 -13.21 16.37
C ARG A 22 -13.50 -12.95 15.44
N GLY A 23 -13.48 -13.39 14.18
CA GLY A 23 -14.73 -13.47 13.39
C GLY A 23 -14.61 -13.54 11.86
N ALA A 24 -14.52 -14.77 11.36
CA ALA A 24 -15.03 -15.31 10.08
C ALA A 24 -16.40 -14.72 9.62
N LEU A 25 -16.91 -14.73 8.37
CA LEU A 25 -16.58 -15.31 7.05
C LEU A 25 -17.67 -14.82 6.04
N SER A 26 -17.41 -15.01 4.73
CA SER A 26 -18.35 -15.46 3.68
C SER A 26 -18.55 -14.53 2.46
N PHE A 27 -18.22 -15.06 1.28
CA PHE A 27 -18.41 -14.49 -0.06
C PHE A 27 -19.42 -15.34 -0.85
N PRO A 28 -20.30 -14.76 -1.68
CA PRO A 28 -21.12 -15.52 -2.63
C PRO A 28 -20.51 -15.61 -4.05
N ASP A 29 -20.69 -16.78 -4.68
CA ASP A 29 -20.26 -17.15 -6.03
C ASP A 29 -21.11 -16.49 -7.15
N PRO A 30 -20.51 -15.93 -8.22
CA PRO A 30 -21.23 -15.43 -9.38
C PRO A 30 -21.01 -16.33 -10.61
N PHE A 31 -21.87 -17.33 -10.83
CA PHE A 31 -21.96 -17.97 -12.14
C PHE A 31 -23.40 -18.32 -12.51
N ARG A 32 -23.97 -17.58 -13.48
CA ARG A 32 -25.07 -18.07 -14.30
C ARG A 32 -25.09 -17.41 -15.68
N PRO A 33 -24.89 -18.15 -16.80
CA PRO A 33 -24.95 -17.61 -18.16
C PRO A 33 -26.15 -18.11 -19.00
N GLY A 34 -26.51 -17.33 -20.04
CA GLY A 34 -27.35 -17.66 -21.23
C GLY A 34 -28.27 -16.51 -21.68
N ALA A 35 -27.92 -15.64 -22.67
CA ALA A 35 -28.00 -15.70 -24.16
C ALA A 35 -29.42 -15.44 -24.76
N PRO A 36 -29.66 -14.99 -26.03
CA PRO A 36 -28.87 -14.33 -27.11
C PRO A 36 -29.52 -12.99 -27.60
N THR A 37 -28.97 -12.11 -28.47
CA THR A 37 -28.99 -12.03 -29.97
C THR A 37 -28.80 -10.52 -30.30
N LEU A 38 -27.91 -10.01 -31.18
CA LEU A 38 -28.05 -9.78 -32.63
C LEU A 38 -26.76 -9.09 -33.11
N ARG A 39 -26.22 -9.52 -34.25
CA ARG A 39 -24.98 -9.02 -34.86
C ARG A 39 -25.30 -7.90 -35.85
N GLY A 40 -25.11 -6.65 -35.43
CA GLY A 40 -25.04 -5.47 -36.29
C GLY A 40 -23.64 -4.87 -36.24
N ALA A 41 -23.08 -4.51 -37.40
CA ALA A 41 -21.73 -3.97 -37.56
C ALA A 41 -21.54 -2.62 -36.84
N PRO A 42 -20.37 -2.33 -36.24
CA PRO A 42 -20.09 -0.99 -35.74
C PRO A 42 -19.63 -0.10 -36.90
N VAL A 43 -20.46 0.90 -37.24
CA VAL A 43 -19.99 2.08 -37.95
C VAL A 43 -19.23 2.92 -36.93
N SER A 44 -17.92 3.08 -37.11
CA SER A 44 -17.09 3.95 -36.28
C SER A 44 -17.43 5.41 -36.58
N THR A 45 -18.53 5.91 -36.00
CA THR A 45 -18.68 7.34 -35.75
C THR A 45 -18.03 7.63 -34.41
N SER A 46 -16.80 8.11 -34.44
CA SER A 46 -16.19 8.84 -33.33
C SER A 46 -16.95 10.14 -33.12
N THR A 47 -18.09 10.03 -32.44
CA THR A 47 -18.77 11.17 -31.83
C THR A 47 -17.93 11.55 -30.62
N THR A 48 -16.99 12.47 -30.83
CA THR A 48 -16.35 13.22 -29.75
C THR A 48 -17.46 13.95 -29.00
N LEU A 49 -17.90 13.36 -27.88
CA LEU A 49 -18.72 14.08 -26.93
C LEU A 49 -17.93 15.32 -26.52
N PRO A 50 -18.53 16.53 -26.52
CA PRO A 50 -17.86 17.69 -25.99
C PRO A 50 -17.47 17.38 -24.55
N GLN A 51 -16.16 17.34 -24.29
CA GLN A 51 -15.60 17.31 -22.96
C GLN A 51 -16.18 18.50 -22.24
N ALA A 52 -17.13 18.25 -21.33
CA ALA A 52 -17.76 19.27 -20.53
C ALA A 52 -16.63 20.09 -19.92
N ALA A 53 -16.53 21.36 -20.34
CA ALA A 53 -15.56 22.30 -19.83
C ALA A 53 -15.71 22.28 -18.30
N GLN A 54 -14.70 21.76 -17.61
CA GLN A 54 -14.66 21.81 -16.16
C GLN A 54 -14.59 23.30 -15.81
N THR A 55 -15.68 23.84 -15.30
CA THR A 55 -15.71 25.19 -14.73
C THR A 55 -14.55 25.29 -13.73
N PRO A 56 -13.74 26.37 -13.74
CA PRO A 56 -12.64 26.49 -12.79
C PRO A 56 -13.16 26.37 -11.36
N GLN A 57 -12.84 25.26 -10.69
CA GLN A 57 -13.22 25.05 -9.30
C GLN A 57 -12.33 25.94 -8.42
N THR A 58 -12.95 26.64 -7.49
CA THR A 58 -12.18 27.48 -6.56
C THR A 58 -11.40 26.60 -5.57
N PRO A 59 -10.24 27.06 -5.04
CA PRO A 59 -9.46 26.28 -4.07
C PRO A 59 -10.28 25.82 -2.85
N ALA A 60 -11.27 26.60 -2.44
CA ALA A 60 -12.21 26.25 -1.38
C ALA A 60 -13.09 25.04 -1.72
N GLU A 61 -13.52 24.90 -2.98
CA GLU A 61 -14.32 23.75 -3.45
C GLU A 61 -13.48 22.46 -3.55
N ILE A 62 -12.21 22.56 -3.94
CA ILE A 62 -11.28 21.43 -4.07
C ILE A 62 -10.86 20.89 -2.69
N THR A 63 -10.71 21.78 -1.72
CA THR A 63 -10.25 21.44 -0.38
C THR A 63 -11.40 21.18 0.60
N GLY A 64 -12.61 21.64 0.28
CA GLY A 64 -13.75 21.66 1.22
C GLY A 64 -13.58 22.71 2.32
N ALA A 65 -12.61 23.62 2.18
CA ALA A 65 -12.35 24.66 3.15
C ALA A 65 -13.42 25.75 3.11
N ARG A 66 -13.76 26.28 4.29
CA ARG A 66 -14.73 27.38 4.42
C ARG A 66 -14.10 28.78 4.34
N THR A 67 -12.77 28.85 4.28
CA THR A 67 -12.02 30.11 4.11
C THR A 67 -10.88 29.93 3.09
N PRO A 68 -10.47 30.99 2.38
CA PRO A 68 -9.38 30.91 1.42
C PRO A 68 -8.04 30.56 2.07
N GLU A 69 -7.75 31.06 3.27
CA GLU A 69 -6.50 30.75 3.99
C GLU A 69 -6.43 29.27 4.38
N ALA A 70 -7.57 28.69 4.80
CA ALA A 70 -7.66 27.26 5.07
C ALA A 70 -7.53 26.43 3.77
N ALA A 71 -8.04 26.94 2.65
CA ALA A 71 -7.89 26.27 1.35
C ALA A 71 -6.42 26.22 0.90
N GLU A 72 -5.67 27.31 1.05
CA GLU A 72 -4.24 27.36 0.73
C GLU A 72 -3.42 26.41 1.62
N LEU A 73 -3.68 26.42 2.94
CA LEU A 73 -3.00 25.53 3.89
C LEU A 73 -3.26 24.05 3.58
N ILE A 74 -4.51 23.68 3.31
CA ILE A 74 -4.87 22.29 3.00
C ILE A 74 -4.21 21.85 1.68
N SER A 75 -4.17 22.72 0.68
CA SER A 75 -3.54 22.40 -0.61
C SER A 75 -2.05 22.12 -0.43
N GLY A 76 -1.32 23.00 0.25
CA GLY A 76 0.11 22.78 0.53
C GLY A 76 0.38 21.57 1.43
N ALA A 77 -0.52 21.27 2.37
CA ALA A 77 -0.40 20.07 3.20
C ALA A 77 -0.60 18.78 2.38
N ARG A 78 -1.51 18.78 1.40
CA ARG A 78 -1.73 17.63 0.50
C ARG A 78 -0.54 17.40 -0.40
N GLU A 79 0.03 18.44 -0.99
CA GLU A 79 1.27 18.33 -1.79
C GLU A 79 2.41 17.70 -0.97
N ARG A 80 2.52 18.06 0.31
CA ARG A 80 3.51 17.46 1.21
C ARG A 80 3.20 15.99 1.53
N ILE A 81 1.93 15.61 1.65
CA ILE A 81 1.50 14.21 1.82
C ILE A 81 1.86 13.42 0.57
N ASP A 82 1.57 13.93 -0.62
CA ASP A 82 1.89 13.26 -1.88
C ASP A 82 3.40 13.01 -1.99
N ALA A 83 4.23 14.00 -1.66
CA ALA A 83 5.69 13.85 -1.62
C ALA A 83 6.21 12.89 -0.52
N LEU A 84 5.44 12.66 0.54
CA LEU A 84 5.75 11.63 1.54
C LEU A 84 5.35 10.25 1.02
N ASP A 85 4.19 10.13 0.38
CA ASP A 85 3.67 8.89 -0.17
C ASP A 85 4.59 8.36 -1.28
N ASP A 86 5.08 9.22 -2.17
CA ASP A 86 6.09 8.85 -3.18
C ASP A 86 7.36 8.25 -2.54
N ARG A 87 7.82 8.84 -1.43
CA ARG A 87 8.97 8.33 -0.69
C ARG A 87 8.68 7.00 0.01
N ILE A 88 7.49 6.85 0.59
CA ILE A 88 7.06 5.59 1.21
C ILE A 88 7.00 4.49 0.14
N ILE A 89 6.42 4.77 -1.04
CA ILE A 89 6.36 3.83 -2.16
C ILE A 89 7.77 3.42 -2.59
N GLY A 90 8.69 4.37 -2.76
CA GLY A 90 10.08 4.10 -3.10
C GLY A 90 10.77 3.19 -2.08
N LEU A 91 10.61 3.47 -0.78
CA LEU A 91 11.19 2.66 0.29
C LEU A 91 10.60 1.24 0.34
N VAL A 92 9.30 1.09 0.10
CA VAL A 92 8.65 -0.23 0.03
C VAL A 92 9.19 -1.03 -1.15
N GLN A 93 9.33 -0.42 -2.32
CA GLN A 93 9.90 -1.07 -3.51
C GLN A 93 11.36 -1.50 -3.29
N GLU A 94 12.18 -0.64 -2.69
CA GLU A 94 13.56 -0.97 -2.33
C GLU A 94 13.60 -2.17 -1.35
N ARG A 95 12.75 -2.15 -0.31
CA ARG A 95 12.62 -3.27 0.63
C ARG A 95 12.21 -4.56 -0.05
N MET A 96 11.32 -4.50 -1.05
CA MET A 96 10.91 -5.66 -1.85
C MET A 96 12.08 -6.23 -2.64
N ALA A 97 12.86 -5.38 -3.32
CA ALA A 97 14.03 -5.79 -4.09
C ALA A 97 15.07 -6.49 -3.20
N ILE A 98 15.39 -5.92 -2.03
CA ILE A 98 16.31 -6.52 -1.06
C ILE A 98 15.74 -7.85 -0.52
N SER A 99 14.44 -7.92 -0.25
CA SER A 99 13.79 -9.14 0.24
C SER A 99 13.88 -10.28 -0.78
N ALA A 100 13.72 -9.98 -2.08
CA ALA A 100 13.86 -10.97 -3.15
C ALA A 100 15.30 -11.55 -3.19
N VAL A 101 16.33 -10.69 -3.13
CA VAL A 101 17.74 -11.12 -3.08
C VAL A 101 17.99 -12.07 -1.90
N ILE A 102 17.45 -11.74 -0.72
CA ILE A 102 17.59 -12.59 0.48
C ILE A 102 16.89 -13.94 0.30
N GLN A 103 15.69 -13.95 -0.28
CA GLN A 103 14.93 -15.17 -0.53
C GLN A 103 15.64 -16.08 -1.52
N ASP A 104 16.18 -15.51 -2.61
CA ASP A 104 16.93 -16.25 -3.63
C ASP A 104 18.19 -16.88 -3.02
N ALA A 105 18.94 -16.15 -2.21
CA ALA A 105 20.11 -16.67 -1.50
C ALA A 105 19.75 -17.82 -0.53
N ARG A 106 18.58 -17.76 0.13
CA ARG A 106 18.10 -18.84 1.01
C ARG A 106 17.71 -20.08 0.23
N VAL A 107 16.97 -19.91 -0.87
CA VAL A 107 16.53 -21.04 -1.70
C VAL A 107 17.73 -21.69 -2.39
N ALA A 108 18.68 -20.90 -2.91
CA ALA A 108 19.90 -21.39 -3.52
C ALA A 108 20.78 -22.22 -2.56
N SER A 109 20.72 -21.94 -1.25
CA SER A 109 21.42 -22.70 -0.22
C SER A 109 20.61 -23.89 0.32
N GLY A 110 19.47 -24.24 -0.29
CA GLY A 110 18.60 -25.34 0.12
C GLY A 110 17.73 -25.04 1.36
N GLY A 111 17.69 -23.77 1.76
CA GLY A 111 16.87 -23.29 2.88
C GLY A 111 15.42 -23.01 2.50
N ARG A 112 14.62 -22.68 3.52
CA ARG A 112 13.23 -22.24 3.33
C ARG A 112 13.19 -20.78 2.84
N ARG A 113 12.23 -20.48 1.96
CA ARG A 113 11.96 -19.12 1.47
C ARG A 113 11.56 -18.15 2.59
N VAL A 114 10.96 -18.64 3.68
CA VAL A 114 10.44 -17.83 4.80
C VAL A 114 11.13 -18.18 6.13
N ASN A 115 11.45 -17.14 6.92
CA ASN A 115 11.92 -17.26 8.30
C ASN A 115 10.93 -16.61 9.27
N LEU A 116 10.13 -17.44 9.94
CA LEU A 116 9.09 -16.99 10.87
C LEU A 116 9.63 -16.13 12.03
N SER A 117 10.83 -16.44 12.56
CA SER A 117 11.41 -15.64 13.64
C SER A 117 11.64 -14.21 13.18
N ARG A 118 12.22 -14.04 11.99
CA ARG A 118 12.47 -12.71 11.43
C ARG A 118 11.17 -11.97 11.10
N GLU A 119 10.13 -12.68 10.65
CA GLU A 119 8.82 -12.05 10.44
C GLU A 119 8.22 -11.55 11.75
N MET A 120 8.34 -12.31 12.84
CA MET A 120 7.88 -11.87 14.17
C MET A 120 8.61 -10.64 14.69
N ASP A 121 9.92 -10.53 14.41
CA ASP A 121 10.70 -9.33 14.74
C ASP A 121 10.17 -8.11 13.98
N VAL A 122 9.88 -8.25 12.67
CA VAL A 122 9.31 -7.17 11.86
C VAL A 122 7.93 -6.75 12.36
N LEU A 123 7.06 -7.70 12.68
CA LEU A 123 5.74 -7.40 13.24
C LEU A 123 5.83 -6.63 14.56
N THR A 124 6.80 -7.00 15.40
CA THR A 124 7.05 -6.33 16.67
C THR A 124 7.57 -4.92 16.45
N HIS A 125 8.58 -4.75 15.60
CA HIS A 125 9.15 -3.44 15.28
C HIS A 125 8.09 -2.43 14.78
N PHE A 126 7.23 -2.84 13.84
CA PHE A 126 6.16 -1.95 13.34
C PHE A 126 5.08 -1.69 14.40
N ARG A 127 4.76 -2.68 15.23
CA ARG A 127 3.80 -2.50 16.33
C ARG A 127 4.33 -1.51 17.37
N ASP A 128 5.62 -1.56 17.68
CA ASP A 128 6.21 -0.70 18.70
C ASP A 128 6.29 0.74 18.20
N ALA A 129 6.54 0.96 16.89
CA ALA A 129 6.57 2.28 16.29
C ALA A 129 5.17 2.90 16.01
N LEU A 130 4.19 2.10 15.58
CA LEU A 130 2.89 2.59 15.08
C LEU A 130 1.69 2.08 15.88
N GLY A 131 1.92 1.34 16.97
CA GLY A 131 0.88 0.69 17.76
C GLY A 131 0.18 -0.44 17.01
N LYS A 132 -1.09 -0.68 17.35
CA LYS A 132 -1.91 -1.76 16.77
C LYS A 132 -2.00 -1.72 15.22
N PRO A 133 -2.21 -0.55 14.57
CA PRO A 133 -2.20 -0.46 13.10
C PRO A 133 -0.88 -0.90 12.46
N GLY A 134 0.24 -0.74 13.16
CA GLY A 134 1.57 -1.15 12.69
C GLY A 134 1.67 -2.63 12.37
N THR A 135 0.99 -3.49 13.13
CA THR A 135 0.97 -4.93 12.84
C THR A 135 0.33 -5.22 11.48
N THR A 136 -0.79 -4.57 11.16
CA THR A 136 -1.47 -4.74 9.87
C THR A 136 -0.59 -4.24 8.72
N LEU A 137 0.05 -3.08 8.89
CA LEU A 137 0.97 -2.54 7.89
C LEU A 137 2.13 -3.50 7.63
N ALA A 138 2.74 -4.05 8.68
CA ALA A 138 3.83 -5.01 8.55
C ALA A 138 3.41 -6.30 7.84
N LEU A 139 2.21 -6.81 8.13
CA LEU A 139 1.65 -7.98 7.43
C LEU A 139 1.52 -7.71 5.93
N THR A 140 0.96 -6.55 5.54
CA THR A 140 0.84 -6.15 4.14
C THR A 140 2.21 -6.05 3.46
N ILE A 141 3.19 -5.43 4.12
CA ILE A 141 4.55 -5.32 3.57
C ILE A 141 5.22 -6.69 3.40
N LEU A 142 5.07 -7.58 4.38
CA LEU A 142 5.59 -8.95 4.30
C LEU A 142 4.93 -9.74 3.17
N GLU A 143 3.62 -9.53 2.96
CA GLU A 143 2.87 -10.13 1.87
C GLU A 143 3.36 -9.67 0.49
N LEU A 144 3.62 -8.36 0.32
CA LEU A 144 4.20 -7.83 -0.91
C LEU A 144 5.59 -8.44 -1.20
N CYS A 145 6.40 -8.65 -0.16
CA CYS A 145 7.79 -9.10 -0.31
C CYS A 145 7.96 -10.60 -0.59
N ARG A 146 6.94 -11.43 -0.34
CA ARG A 146 6.99 -12.89 -0.61
C ARG A 146 6.38 -13.28 -1.95
N GLY A 147 5.74 -12.35 -2.65
CA GLY A 147 4.90 -12.63 -3.81
C GLY A 147 3.59 -13.31 -3.40
N ARG A 148 2.48 -12.97 -4.06
CA ARG A 148 1.24 -13.74 -3.90
C ARG A 148 1.50 -15.16 -4.42
N VAL A 149 1.20 -16.14 -3.58
CA VAL A 149 1.05 -17.55 -3.96
C VAL A 149 -0.15 -17.69 -4.88
#